data_AF-A0AAV9WTT0-F1
#
_entry.id   AF-A0AAV9WTT0-F1
#
_cell.length_a   1.000
_cell.length_b   1.000
_cell.length_c   1.000
_cell.angle_alpha   90.00
_cell.angle_beta   90.00
_cell.angle_gamma   90.00
#
_symmetry.space_group_name_H-M   'P 1'
#
loop_
_entity.id
_entity.type
_entity.pdbx_description
1 polymer ?
#
loop_
_entity_poly.entity_id
_entity_poly.type
_entity_poly.pdbx_seq_one_letter_code
_entity_poly.pdbx_strand_id
1 'polypeptide(L)'
;MQDIYVISSRGPEKSAQKGISVKLSQSHPFAFLRLKNKLLFPSHLQAKTRQFGDPRNLNTVLQTERGTIDKSLAPFLTHPTATTSSFEFTPIGIDSPGNFKKMQLHGLPKEGEKSVPRVVCYYQTHFLNGEFVSILPLVTEKTGATHVVLAAIHLNAPAGNVTLNDDPYKSPKYERLWAEIRQLQRAGIKVLGMLGGAAQGSYSRLDGTKEDFHSYYEPLREMIAWTGLDGLDLDVEEAMSLAGVIKLIDYLKTDFGSDFIITLAPVATAMQNLQNLAGFDFEVLERAFGHKIAWYNTQFYCGWGNMGSIDDYEKIIRRGWQPDKIVVGVITNPANCRGWVPEEELRESLTTLVRKYPNFGGVMGWEYFNSVTNDSKKGEPWKWAALMSEILHSNDSSADRDNQV
;
A
#
# COMPACT_ATOMS: atom_id res chain seq x y z
N MET A 1 -28.04 -33.84 -50.85
CA MET A 1 -27.02 -34.50 -51.68
C MET A 1 -25.79 -34.65 -50.79
N GLN A 2 -25.68 -35.75 -50.05
CA GLN A 2 -25.21 -37.10 -50.48
C GLN A 2 -23.67 -37.11 -50.58
N ASP A 3 -22.88 -37.98 -49.93
CA ASP A 3 -23.07 -39.27 -49.26
C ASP A 3 -21.94 -39.40 -48.20
N ILE A 4 -22.07 -39.93 -46.97
CA ILE A 4 -22.43 -41.28 -46.47
C ILE A 4 -21.61 -42.43 -47.08
N TYR A 5 -20.73 -43.04 -46.27
CA TYR A 5 -20.63 -44.50 -46.21
C TYR A 5 -20.65 -44.96 -44.74
N VAL A 6 -21.55 -45.89 -44.49
CA VAL A 6 -21.84 -46.66 -43.27
C VAL A 6 -21.39 -48.10 -43.52
N ILE A 7 -21.13 -48.87 -42.45
CA ILE A 7 -21.63 -50.24 -42.14
C ILE A 7 -20.72 -50.81 -41.03
N SER A 8 -21.20 -50.89 -39.78
CA SER A 8 -21.97 -52.00 -39.13
C SER A 8 -21.07 -53.16 -38.69
N SER A 9 -21.17 -53.71 -37.47
CA SER A 9 -22.35 -54.46 -36.98
C SER A 9 -22.38 -54.75 -35.46
N ARG A 10 -23.59 -54.65 -34.88
CA ARG A 10 -24.31 -55.55 -33.92
C ARG A 10 -23.70 -55.88 -32.53
N GLY A 11 -24.46 -55.56 -31.46
CA GLY A 11 -24.31 -56.04 -30.06
C GLY A 11 -24.95 -57.42 -29.82
N PRO A 12 -25.60 -57.75 -28.67
CA PRO A 12 -25.63 -57.13 -27.32
C PRO A 12 -25.30 -58.13 -26.17
N GLU A 13 -25.11 -57.70 -24.92
CA GLU A 13 -25.52 -58.49 -23.73
C GLU A 13 -25.44 -57.72 -22.39
N LYS A 14 -26.36 -58.03 -21.48
CA LYS A 14 -26.55 -57.46 -20.13
C LYS A 14 -25.81 -58.31 -19.09
N SER A 15 -25.26 -57.71 -18.02
CA SER A 15 -25.47 -58.17 -16.62
C SER A 15 -24.68 -57.38 -15.54
N ALA A 16 -25.43 -56.99 -14.51
CA ALA A 16 -25.16 -56.90 -13.06
C ALA A 16 -23.80 -56.49 -12.43
N GLN A 17 -23.91 -55.45 -11.58
CA GLN A 17 -23.39 -55.30 -10.19
C GLN A 17 -21.97 -55.79 -9.82
N LYS A 18 -21.10 -54.85 -9.42
CA LYS A 18 -20.68 -54.54 -8.04
C LYS A 18 -19.51 -53.56 -8.07
N GLY A 19 -19.49 -52.64 -7.10
CA GLY A 19 -18.55 -51.53 -7.06
C GLY A 19 -17.11 -51.92 -6.76
N ILE A 20 -16.21 -50.95 -6.97
CA ILE A 20 -15.01 -50.66 -6.18
C ILE A 20 -14.47 -49.29 -6.64
N SER A 21 -14.16 -48.46 -5.64
CA SER A 21 -13.17 -47.38 -5.56
C SER A 21 -12.57 -46.81 -6.85
N VAL A 22 -12.78 -45.50 -7.06
CA VAL A 22 -11.95 -44.70 -7.97
C VAL A 22 -11.38 -43.52 -7.19
N LYS A 23 -10.07 -43.61 -6.89
CA LYS A 23 -9.17 -42.46 -6.77
C LYS A 23 -9.13 -41.79 -8.14
N LEU A 24 -9.49 -40.52 -8.21
CA LEU A 24 -9.11 -39.65 -9.33
C LEU A 24 -8.65 -38.31 -8.76
N SER A 25 -7.34 -38.12 -8.80
CA SER A 25 -6.75 -36.80 -8.95
C SER A 25 -7.21 -36.23 -10.28
N GLN A 26 -7.68 -34.99 -10.30
CA GLN A 26 -7.45 -34.09 -11.41
C GLN A 26 -7.74 -32.66 -10.96
N SER A 27 -6.65 -31.91 -10.81
CA SER A 27 -6.57 -30.46 -10.91
C SER A 27 -7.19 -29.98 -12.21
N HIS A 28 -8.10 -29.00 -12.16
CA HIS A 28 -8.42 -28.07 -13.25
C HIS A 28 -8.80 -26.69 -12.65
N PRO A 29 -8.58 -25.59 -13.40
CA PRO A 29 -8.54 -24.23 -12.89
C PRO A 29 -9.95 -23.65 -12.68
N PHE A 30 -10.13 -22.90 -11.58
CA PHE A 30 -11.41 -22.29 -11.25
C PHE A 30 -11.73 -21.09 -12.15
N ALA A 31 -12.75 -21.28 -12.99
CA ALA A 31 -13.47 -20.21 -13.65
C ALA A 31 -14.40 -19.49 -12.66
N PHE A 32 -14.40 -18.16 -12.70
CA PHE A 32 -15.33 -17.30 -11.96
C PHE A 32 -16.78 -17.57 -12.36
N LEU A 33 -17.57 -18.17 -11.46
CA LEU A 33 -19.02 -18.24 -11.61
C LEU A 33 -19.69 -17.19 -10.70
N ARG A 34 -20.25 -16.17 -11.36
CA ARG A 34 -20.94 -15.04 -10.74
C ARG A 34 -22.37 -15.44 -10.38
N LEU A 35 -22.67 -15.63 -9.09
CA LEU A 35 -24.04 -15.78 -8.61
C LEU A 35 -24.73 -14.41 -8.55
N LYS A 36 -25.72 -14.21 -9.43
CA LYS A 36 -26.68 -13.10 -9.35
C LYS A 36 -27.71 -13.42 -8.27
N ASN A 37 -27.63 -12.77 -7.12
CA ASN A 37 -28.78 -12.64 -6.23
C ASN A 37 -29.27 -11.18 -6.21
N LYS A 38 -30.43 -10.98 -6.83
CA LYS A 38 -31.28 -9.81 -6.66
C LYS A 38 -31.79 -9.83 -5.21
N LEU A 39 -31.40 -8.85 -4.40
CA LEU A 39 -32.14 -8.51 -3.19
C LEU A 39 -32.95 -7.25 -3.48
N LEU A 40 -34.27 -7.44 -3.51
CA LEU A 40 -35.28 -6.41 -3.48
C LEU A 40 -35.33 -5.83 -2.06
N PHE A 41 -35.21 -4.52 -1.91
CA PHE A 41 -35.61 -3.82 -0.69
C PHE A 41 -36.78 -2.88 -1.00
N PRO A 42 -37.84 -2.87 -0.16
CA PRO A 42 -38.97 -1.99 -0.34
C PRO A 42 -38.63 -0.57 0.15
N SER A 43 -38.88 0.40 -0.72
CA SER A 43 -38.74 1.83 -0.48
C SER A 43 -40.00 2.40 0.16
N HIS A 44 -39.96 2.75 1.46
CA HIS A 44 -40.79 3.80 2.05
C HIS A 44 -40.16 4.31 3.34
N LEU A 45 -39.50 5.46 3.30
CA LEU A 45 -39.59 6.48 4.35
C LEU A 45 -39.14 7.83 3.76
N GLN A 46 -40.11 8.73 3.56
CA GLN A 46 -39.86 10.14 3.30
C GLN A 46 -39.41 10.82 4.59
N ALA A 47 -38.28 11.52 4.57
CA ALA A 47 -37.95 12.51 5.59
C ALA A 47 -37.65 13.86 4.91
N LYS A 48 -38.42 14.86 5.35
CA LYS A 48 -38.47 16.23 4.85
C LYS A 48 -37.13 16.94 5.01
N THR A 49 -36.65 17.53 3.92
CA THR A 49 -35.64 18.59 3.91
C THR A 49 -36.23 19.89 4.48
N ARG A 50 -35.61 20.46 5.51
CA ARG A 50 -35.76 21.87 5.88
C ARG A 50 -34.45 22.59 5.53
N GLN A 51 -34.55 23.56 4.64
CA GLN A 51 -33.53 24.59 4.39
C GLN A 51 -33.37 25.47 5.63
N PHE A 52 -32.13 25.79 5.99
CA PHE A 52 -31.78 27.06 6.63
C PHE A 52 -30.50 27.61 5.98
N GLY A 53 -30.50 28.92 5.73
CA GLY A 53 -29.54 29.61 4.87
C GLY A 53 -28.35 30.26 5.59
N ASP A 54 -27.43 30.72 4.73
CA ASP A 54 -26.36 31.73 4.81
C ASP A 54 -25.58 31.93 6.15
N PRO A 55 -24.24 31.73 6.14
CA PRO A 55 -23.38 31.88 7.32
C PRO A 55 -22.74 33.27 7.42
N ARG A 56 -23.21 34.12 8.34
CA ARG A 56 -22.48 35.33 8.77
C ARG A 56 -22.71 35.62 10.26
N ASN A 57 -21.61 35.96 10.94
CA ASN A 57 -21.47 36.41 12.35
C ASN A 57 -21.53 35.34 13.44
N LEU A 58 -20.38 35.10 14.09
CA LEU A 58 -20.28 34.77 15.52
C LEU A 58 -18.85 35.11 16.02
N ASN A 59 -18.66 36.38 16.36
CA ASN A 59 -17.74 36.83 17.40
C ASN A 59 -18.63 37.43 18.52
N THR A 60 -18.17 37.38 19.77
CA THR A 60 -18.89 37.71 21.04
C THR A 60 -19.72 36.51 21.54
N VAL A 61 -19.45 35.87 22.68
CA VAL A 61 -19.46 36.41 24.05
C VAL A 61 -18.54 35.58 24.98
N LEU A 62 -17.65 36.27 25.70
CA LEU A 62 -17.04 35.82 26.95
C LEU A 62 -17.72 36.59 28.11
N GLN A 63 -17.76 35.95 29.27
CA GLN A 63 -18.12 36.46 30.61
C GLN A 63 -19.60 36.49 31.00
N THR A 64 -19.98 35.53 31.85
CA THR A 64 -20.47 35.65 33.25
C THR A 64 -20.92 34.23 33.64
N GLU A 65 -20.40 33.58 34.69
CA GLU A 65 -20.88 33.72 36.07
C GLU A 65 -19.83 33.21 37.08
N ARG A 66 -19.71 33.94 38.20
CA ARG A 66 -19.03 33.53 39.44
C ARG A 66 -20.09 33.41 40.55
N GLY A 67 -19.91 32.42 41.43
CA GLY A 67 -20.59 32.26 42.73
C GLY A 67 -21.13 30.84 42.87
N THR A 68 -20.85 30.03 43.90
CA THR A 68 -20.57 30.36 45.31
C THR A 68 -19.81 29.19 45.97
N ILE A 69 -19.00 29.50 46.98
CA ILE A 69 -18.18 28.57 47.77
C ILE A 69 -19.04 27.98 48.90
N ASP A 70 -18.89 26.68 49.17
CA ASP A 70 -19.25 26.09 50.47
C ASP A 70 -18.02 25.40 51.09
N LYS A 71 -17.79 25.69 52.37
CA LYS A 71 -16.70 25.16 53.22
C LYS A 71 -17.36 24.48 54.42
N SER A 72 -17.25 23.16 54.55
CA SER A 72 -17.11 22.55 55.88
C SER A 72 -16.61 21.11 55.82
N LEU A 73 -15.77 20.77 56.82
CA LEU A 73 -15.47 19.44 57.37
C LEU A 73 -14.38 18.57 56.70
N ALA A 74 -13.19 18.64 57.30
CA ALA A 74 -12.34 17.47 57.59
C ALA A 74 -12.51 17.14 59.10
N PRO A 75 -12.22 15.92 59.62
CA PRO A 75 -10.80 15.52 59.77
C PRO A 75 -10.48 13.99 59.86
N PHE A 76 -9.15 13.74 59.87
CA PHE A 76 -8.39 12.54 60.32
C PHE A 76 -8.42 11.24 59.51
N LEU A 77 -7.27 10.87 58.93
CA LEU A 77 -6.54 9.61 59.21
C LEU A 77 -5.08 9.72 58.72
N THR A 78 -4.18 9.03 59.41
CA THR A 78 -2.74 9.26 59.53
C THR A 78 -1.86 8.20 58.84
N HIS A 79 -0.65 8.62 58.41
CA HIS A 79 0.62 7.88 58.14
C HIS A 79 0.79 7.10 56.81
N PRO A 80 2.04 6.82 56.32
CA PRO A 80 3.34 7.47 56.57
C PRO A 80 4.20 7.79 55.30
N THR A 81 5.13 8.73 55.50
CA THR A 81 6.45 8.99 54.87
C THR A 81 6.88 8.24 53.58
N ALA A 82 7.13 9.00 52.52
CA ALA A 82 8.00 8.62 51.39
C ALA A 82 9.40 9.24 51.57
N THR A 83 10.41 8.39 51.42
CA THR A 83 11.84 8.69 51.44
C THR A 83 12.27 9.49 50.22
N THR A 84 12.91 10.64 50.44
CA THR A 84 13.64 11.40 49.43
C THR A 84 15.06 10.83 49.30
N SER A 85 15.40 10.26 48.14
CA SER A 85 16.79 10.03 47.76
C SER A 85 17.31 11.23 46.95
N SER A 86 18.24 11.96 47.56
CA SER A 86 19.08 12.94 46.90
C SER A 86 20.20 12.23 46.14
N PHE A 87 20.28 12.41 44.82
CA PHE A 87 21.49 12.09 44.06
C PHE A 87 22.30 13.38 43.86
N GLU A 88 23.48 13.42 44.47
CA GLU A 88 24.51 14.43 44.24
C GLU A 88 25.12 14.21 42.84
N PHE A 89 25.16 15.27 42.03
CA PHE A 89 25.95 15.32 40.80
C PHE A 89 27.29 15.99 41.11
N THR A 90 28.38 15.23 41.04
CA THR A 90 29.74 15.77 40.92
C THR A 90 29.98 16.27 39.49
N PRO A 91 30.48 17.51 39.28
CA PRO A 91 30.79 18.00 37.95
C PRO A 91 32.16 17.46 37.49
N ILE A 92 32.18 16.77 36.35
CA ILE A 92 33.43 16.45 35.65
C ILE A 92 33.70 17.58 34.63
N GLY A 93 34.94 18.06 34.67
CA GLY A 93 35.43 19.25 33.98
C GLY A 93 35.35 19.20 32.45
N ILE A 94 35.25 20.41 31.90
CA ILE A 94 35.25 20.74 30.48
C ILE A 94 36.70 20.81 30.01
N ASP A 95 37.08 19.92 29.09
CA ASP A 95 38.20 20.15 28.17
C ASP A 95 37.65 20.34 26.74
N SER A 96 38.29 21.23 25.99
CA SER A 96 37.81 21.88 24.74
C SER A 96 38.00 21.00 23.47
N PRO A 97 37.76 21.51 22.24
CA PRO A 97 36.60 21.22 21.41
C PRO A 97 36.94 20.32 20.21
N GLY A 98 36.40 19.10 20.18
CA GLY A 98 36.51 18.18 19.06
C GLY A 98 35.30 18.25 18.12
N ASN A 99 35.43 19.01 17.04
CA ASN A 99 34.78 18.82 15.73
C ASN A 99 33.36 18.19 15.72
N PHE A 100 32.35 18.97 16.11
CA PHE A 100 30.97 18.65 15.74
C PHE A 100 30.77 18.95 14.24
N LYS A 101 30.87 17.90 13.42
CA LYS A 101 30.28 17.90 12.08
C LYS A 101 28.80 18.20 12.26
N LYS A 102 28.37 19.34 11.71
CA LYS A 102 26.98 19.79 11.63
C LYS A 102 26.14 18.64 11.06
N MET A 103 25.47 17.88 11.93
CA MET A 103 24.44 16.92 11.52
C MET A 103 23.33 17.73 10.88
N GLN A 104 23.26 17.63 9.55
CA GLN A 104 22.17 18.16 8.76
C GLN A 104 20.91 17.39 9.19
N LEU A 105 19.93 18.08 9.78
CA LEU A 105 18.57 17.59 9.80
C LEU A 105 18.17 17.31 8.33
N HIS A 106 18.08 16.05 7.94
CA HIS A 106 17.36 15.66 6.73
C HIS A 106 15.86 15.67 7.05
N GLY A 107 15.34 16.90 7.18
CA GLY A 107 13.91 17.17 7.31
C GLY A 107 13.47 17.94 6.07
N LEU A 108 12.60 17.30 5.28
CA LEU A 108 11.88 17.84 4.12
C LEU A 108 12.76 18.35 2.96
N PRO A 109 12.41 18.05 1.70
CA PRO A 109 13.10 18.67 0.56
C PRO A 109 13.00 20.19 0.68
N LYS A 110 14.13 20.87 0.51
CA LYS A 110 14.18 22.33 0.44
C LYS A 110 13.41 22.79 -0.80
N GLU A 111 12.73 23.93 -0.72
CA GLU A 111 12.13 24.58 -1.87
C GLU A 111 13.16 24.68 -3.02
N GLY A 112 12.88 24.03 -4.14
CA GLY A 112 13.72 24.05 -5.35
C GLY A 112 14.52 22.79 -5.66
N GLU A 113 14.54 21.77 -4.79
CA GLU A 113 15.18 20.48 -5.12
C GLU A 113 14.19 19.59 -5.88
N LYS A 114 14.47 19.29 -7.16
CA LYS A 114 13.65 18.35 -7.95
C LYS A 114 13.70 16.98 -7.27
N SER A 115 12.59 16.53 -6.72
CA SER A 115 12.48 15.15 -6.21
C SER A 115 12.54 14.19 -7.39
N VAL A 116 13.46 13.23 -7.36
CA VAL A 116 13.52 12.15 -8.36
C VAL A 116 12.21 11.34 -8.28
N PRO A 117 11.43 11.23 -9.36
CA PRO A 117 10.20 10.45 -9.36
C PRO A 117 10.46 8.99 -9.01
N ARG A 118 9.59 8.40 -8.19
CA ARG A 118 9.74 7.00 -7.75
C ARG A 118 9.45 6.04 -8.89
N VAL A 119 10.20 4.94 -8.95
CA VAL A 119 9.83 3.73 -9.67
C VAL A 119 9.66 2.63 -8.63
N VAL A 120 8.43 2.16 -8.45
CA VAL A 120 8.03 1.20 -7.41
C VAL A 120 7.57 -0.10 -8.06
N CYS A 121 8.13 -1.24 -7.65
CA CYS A 121 7.72 -2.55 -8.16
C CYS A 121 7.05 -3.37 -7.05
N TYR A 122 5.77 -3.72 -7.23
CA TYR A 122 5.13 -4.71 -6.37
C TYR A 122 5.60 -6.11 -6.75
N TYR A 123 5.82 -6.95 -5.73
CA TYR A 123 6.34 -8.30 -5.89
C TYR A 123 5.56 -9.26 -4.99
N GLN A 124 4.46 -9.80 -5.53
CA GLN A 124 3.57 -10.73 -4.85
C GLN A 124 3.82 -12.17 -5.27
N THR A 125 3.96 -12.42 -6.57
CA THR A 125 4.23 -13.74 -7.12
C THR A 125 5.72 -14.08 -6.99
N HIS A 126 6.12 -14.61 -5.83
CA HIS A 126 7.51 -15.03 -5.58
C HIS A 126 7.87 -16.34 -6.24
N PHE A 127 6.88 -17.19 -6.50
CA PHE A 127 7.05 -18.49 -7.14
C PHE A 127 6.05 -18.64 -8.29
N LEU A 128 6.55 -18.94 -9.48
CA LEU A 128 5.72 -19.25 -10.65
C LEU A 128 5.89 -20.73 -10.98
N ASN A 129 4.80 -21.50 -10.91
CA ASN A 129 4.82 -22.96 -11.15
C ASN A 129 5.87 -23.71 -10.28
N GLY A 130 6.09 -23.25 -9.05
CA GLY A 130 7.06 -23.82 -8.12
C GLY A 130 8.48 -23.30 -8.28
N GLU A 131 8.79 -22.55 -9.33
CA GLU A 131 10.11 -21.93 -9.52
C GLU A 131 10.15 -20.54 -8.90
N PHE A 132 11.23 -20.25 -8.17
CA PHE A 132 11.43 -18.94 -7.57
C PHE A 132 11.72 -17.88 -8.63
N VAL A 133 10.97 -16.77 -8.60
CA VAL A 133 11.13 -15.62 -9.49
C VAL A 133 12.12 -14.65 -8.86
N SER A 134 13.34 -14.52 -9.39
CA SER A 134 14.33 -13.60 -8.82
C SER A 134 13.99 -12.12 -9.07
N ILE A 135 14.17 -11.30 -8.02
CA ILE A 135 13.97 -9.84 -8.04
C ILE A 135 15.28 -9.08 -8.27
N LEU A 136 16.43 -9.77 -8.19
CA LEU A 136 17.77 -9.17 -8.40
C LEU A 136 17.96 -8.45 -9.74
N PRO A 137 17.29 -8.80 -10.85
CA PRO A 137 17.40 -8.02 -12.08
C PRO A 137 17.08 -6.53 -11.92
N LEU A 138 16.31 -6.13 -10.89
CA LEU A 138 16.09 -4.71 -10.59
C LEU A 138 17.38 -3.96 -10.22
N VAL A 139 18.41 -4.64 -9.68
CA VAL A 139 19.69 -4.01 -9.29
C VAL A 139 20.86 -4.42 -10.17
N THR A 140 20.79 -5.57 -10.85
CA THR A 140 21.85 -5.99 -11.78
C THR A 140 21.71 -5.35 -13.16
N GLU A 141 20.49 -4.90 -13.51
CA GLU A 141 20.20 -4.16 -14.74
C GLU A 141 19.97 -2.67 -14.44
N LYS A 142 20.03 -1.83 -15.49
CA LYS A 142 19.82 -0.37 -15.38
C LYS A 142 18.32 -0.03 -15.30
N THR A 143 17.67 -0.42 -14.21
CA THR A 143 16.21 -0.27 -14.10
C THR A 143 15.76 1.06 -13.49
N GLY A 144 16.61 1.71 -12.68
CA GLY A 144 16.22 2.90 -11.91
C GLY A 144 15.13 2.65 -10.87
N ALA A 145 14.86 1.39 -10.51
CA ALA A 145 13.94 1.05 -9.44
C ALA A 145 14.39 1.69 -8.11
N THR A 146 13.45 2.34 -7.43
CA THR A 146 13.69 3.05 -6.16
C THR A 146 13.14 2.27 -4.97
N HIS A 147 12.02 1.59 -5.17
CA HIS A 147 11.33 0.85 -4.13
C HIS A 147 10.85 -0.50 -4.66
N VAL A 148 10.86 -1.50 -3.78
CA VAL A 148 10.14 -2.75 -3.97
C VAL A 148 9.13 -2.91 -2.84
N VAL A 149 7.92 -3.32 -3.18
CA VAL A 149 6.85 -3.61 -2.22
C VAL A 149 6.61 -5.11 -2.23
N LEU A 150 7.10 -5.80 -1.20
CA LEU A 150 6.97 -7.25 -1.02
C LEU A 150 5.56 -7.59 -0.53
N ALA A 151 4.78 -8.27 -1.37
CA ALA A 151 3.38 -8.57 -1.11
C ALA A 151 3.12 -10.08 -1.06
N ALA A 152 2.01 -10.55 -0.49
CA ALA A 152 1.14 -9.84 0.45
C ALA A 152 1.32 -10.43 1.85
N ILE A 153 1.42 -9.57 2.86
CA ILE A 153 1.44 -9.96 4.26
C ILE A 153 -0.01 -10.07 4.73
N HIS A 154 -0.38 -11.19 5.33
CA HIS A 154 -1.71 -11.43 5.86
C HIS A 154 -1.67 -11.72 7.36
N LEU A 155 -2.57 -11.08 8.11
CA LEU A 155 -2.82 -11.41 9.51
C LEU A 155 -4.01 -12.36 9.56
N ASN A 156 -3.75 -13.62 9.86
CA ASN A 156 -4.76 -14.67 9.89
C ASN A 156 -5.23 -14.95 11.31
N ALA A 157 -6.39 -15.59 11.45
CA ALA A 157 -6.80 -16.18 12.71
C ALA A 157 -6.15 -17.58 12.90
N PRO A 158 -5.85 -18.00 14.14
CA PRO A 158 -5.81 -17.17 15.35
C PRO A 158 -4.63 -16.18 15.32
N ALA A 159 -4.64 -15.20 16.23
CA ALA A 159 -3.54 -14.27 16.43
C ALA A 159 -2.17 -14.98 16.51
N GLY A 160 -1.14 -14.36 15.95
CA GLY A 160 0.19 -14.96 15.76
C GLY A 160 0.39 -15.63 14.39
N ASN A 161 -0.68 -15.93 13.66
CA ASN A 161 -0.59 -16.52 12.32
C ASN A 161 -0.37 -15.44 11.24
N VAL A 162 0.88 -14.99 11.10
CA VAL A 162 1.30 -14.05 10.06
C VAL A 162 1.90 -14.80 8.88
N THR A 163 1.32 -14.64 7.69
CA THR A 163 1.81 -15.27 6.46
C THR A 163 2.29 -14.23 5.46
N LEU A 164 3.25 -14.63 4.63
CA LEU A 164 3.55 -13.99 3.36
C LEU A 164 2.90 -14.86 2.27
N ASN A 165 1.89 -14.32 1.60
CA ASN A 165 0.93 -15.08 0.82
C ASN A 165 0.38 -16.25 1.67
N ASP A 166 0.52 -17.48 1.20
CA ASP A 166 -0.08 -18.66 1.84
C ASP A 166 0.77 -19.28 2.97
N ASP A 167 2.03 -18.86 3.11
CA ASP A 167 2.99 -19.54 3.99
C ASP A 167 3.51 -18.61 5.11
N PRO A 168 3.88 -19.15 6.28
CA PRO A 168 4.56 -18.38 7.31
C PRO A 168 5.80 -17.66 6.73
N TYR A 169 6.00 -16.41 7.10
CA TYR A 169 7.09 -15.58 6.54
C TYR A 169 8.50 -16.15 6.81
N LYS A 170 8.67 -17.01 7.83
CA LYS A 170 9.90 -17.74 8.14
C LYS A 170 10.02 -19.11 7.45
N SER A 171 9.10 -19.47 6.54
CA SER A 171 9.16 -20.74 5.82
C SER A 171 10.49 -20.87 5.07
N PRO A 172 11.16 -22.05 5.08
CA PRO A 172 12.44 -22.25 4.40
C PRO A 172 12.41 -21.93 2.91
N LYS A 173 11.24 -22.04 2.26
CA LYS A 173 11.10 -21.66 0.84
C LYS A 173 11.47 -20.19 0.61
N TYR A 174 11.28 -19.31 1.59
CA TYR A 174 11.58 -17.88 1.49
C TYR A 174 13.05 -17.54 1.83
N GLU A 175 13.92 -18.50 2.11
CA GLU A 175 15.35 -18.21 2.40
C GLU A 175 16.01 -17.40 1.28
N ARG A 176 15.82 -17.82 0.03
CA ARG A 176 16.34 -17.10 -1.15
C ARG A 176 15.69 -15.73 -1.30
N LEU A 177 14.37 -15.63 -1.10
CA LEU A 177 13.64 -14.36 -1.15
C LEU A 177 14.27 -13.34 -0.20
N TRP A 178 14.42 -13.68 1.07
CA TRP A 178 14.98 -12.77 2.07
C TRP A 178 16.44 -12.42 1.79
N ALA A 179 17.22 -13.34 1.20
CA ALA A 179 18.58 -13.06 0.77
C ALA A 179 18.63 -12.03 -0.37
N GLU A 180 17.71 -12.10 -1.33
CA GLU A 180 17.62 -11.13 -2.42
C GLU A 180 17.09 -9.77 -1.93
N ILE A 181 16.10 -9.73 -1.03
CA ILE A 181 15.63 -8.49 -0.39
C ILE A 181 16.78 -7.71 0.27
N ARG A 182 17.64 -8.40 1.04
CA ARG A 182 18.81 -7.75 1.67
C ARG A 182 19.81 -7.22 0.63
N GLN A 183 19.92 -7.87 -0.53
CA GLN A 183 20.79 -7.37 -1.61
C GLN A 183 20.21 -6.09 -2.23
N LEU A 184 18.89 -6.03 -2.45
CA LEU A 184 18.21 -4.82 -2.91
C LEU A 184 18.44 -3.64 -1.95
N GLN A 185 18.24 -3.85 -0.65
CA GLN A 185 18.47 -2.82 0.37
C GLN A 185 19.92 -2.32 0.38
N ARG A 186 20.90 -3.23 0.26
CA ARG A 186 22.32 -2.85 0.16
C ARG A 186 22.64 -2.07 -1.12
N ALA A 187 21.90 -2.31 -2.20
CA ALA A 187 22.01 -1.56 -3.45
C ALA A 187 21.27 -0.20 -3.41
N GLY A 188 20.64 0.15 -2.28
CA GLY A 188 19.96 1.43 -2.08
C GLY A 188 18.48 1.41 -2.44
N ILE A 189 17.91 0.28 -2.87
CA ILE A 189 16.47 0.13 -3.07
C ILE A 189 15.78 0.01 -1.70
N LYS A 190 14.77 0.83 -1.46
CA LYS A 190 13.93 0.69 -0.26
C LYS A 190 12.96 -0.48 -0.42
N VAL A 191 12.91 -1.38 0.56
CA VAL A 191 12.00 -2.53 0.51
C VAL A 191 10.93 -2.40 1.59
N LEU A 192 9.69 -2.24 1.15
CA LEU A 192 8.51 -2.22 2.02
C LEU A 192 7.82 -3.59 1.98
N GLY A 193 7.05 -3.92 3.01
CA GLY A 193 6.05 -4.99 2.95
C GLY A 193 4.67 -4.43 2.59
N MET A 194 3.82 -5.19 1.89
CA MET A 194 2.41 -4.83 1.70
C MET A 194 1.55 -5.61 2.67
N LEU A 195 0.78 -4.93 3.51
CA LEU A 195 -0.20 -5.55 4.40
C LEU A 195 -1.57 -5.63 3.73
N GLY A 196 -2.23 -6.78 3.82
CA GLY A 196 -3.61 -6.97 3.37
C GLY A 196 -3.75 -7.22 1.87
N GLY A 197 -4.34 -6.27 1.14
CA GLY A 197 -4.79 -6.42 -0.24
C GLY A 197 -6.09 -7.21 -0.39
N ALA A 198 -6.33 -7.73 -1.60
CA ALA A 198 -7.59 -8.38 -1.98
C ALA A 198 -8.04 -9.54 -1.06
N ALA A 199 -7.11 -10.23 -0.40
CA ALA A 199 -7.43 -11.22 0.63
C ALA A 199 -7.78 -10.51 1.95
N GLN A 200 -9.08 -10.28 2.14
CA GLN A 200 -9.62 -9.56 3.29
C GLN A 200 -9.37 -10.27 4.63
N GLY A 201 -9.35 -9.49 5.71
CA GLY A 201 -9.34 -9.95 7.09
C GLY A 201 -8.25 -9.30 7.94
N SER A 202 -7.19 -8.77 7.33
CA SER A 202 -6.05 -8.21 8.08
C SER A 202 -6.43 -6.93 8.81
N TYR A 203 -7.19 -6.04 8.16
CA TYR A 203 -7.58 -4.75 8.72
C TYR A 203 -8.76 -4.88 9.67
N SER A 204 -9.73 -5.74 9.37
CA SER A 204 -10.83 -6.01 10.30
C SER A 204 -10.33 -6.55 11.65
N ARG A 205 -9.24 -7.33 11.66
CA ARG A 205 -8.55 -7.77 12.88
C ARG A 205 -7.83 -6.65 13.64
N LEU A 206 -7.38 -5.61 12.95
CA LEU A 206 -6.74 -4.42 13.53
C LEU A 206 -7.74 -3.31 13.93
N ASP A 207 -9.00 -3.44 13.49
CA ASP A 207 -10.06 -2.47 13.76
C ASP A 207 -11.00 -2.89 14.91
N GLY A 208 -10.64 -3.94 15.64
CA GLY A 208 -11.39 -4.43 16.81
C GLY A 208 -11.12 -3.66 18.11
N THR A 209 -11.32 -4.34 19.24
CA THR A 209 -10.99 -3.80 20.57
C THR A 209 -9.51 -3.50 20.70
N LYS A 210 -9.10 -2.84 21.80
CA LYS A 210 -7.69 -2.59 22.06
C LYS A 210 -6.93 -3.92 22.21
N GLU A 211 -7.53 -4.87 22.89
CA GLU A 211 -6.98 -6.22 23.13
C GLU A 211 -6.84 -6.98 21.80
N ASP A 212 -7.87 -6.96 20.94
CA ASP A 212 -7.81 -7.57 19.61
C ASP A 212 -6.68 -6.94 18.80
N PHE A 213 -6.62 -5.60 18.74
CA PHE A 213 -5.58 -4.89 18.00
C PHE A 213 -4.18 -5.32 18.42
N HIS A 214 -3.87 -5.32 19.73
CA HIS A 214 -2.55 -5.72 20.21
C HIS A 214 -2.23 -7.18 19.88
N SER A 215 -3.21 -8.08 19.99
CA SER A 215 -3.00 -9.51 19.71
C SER A 215 -2.56 -9.78 18.25
N TYR A 216 -3.02 -8.97 17.29
CA TYR A 216 -2.62 -9.08 15.88
C TYR A 216 -1.47 -8.15 15.50
N TYR A 217 -1.36 -6.98 16.12
CA TYR A 217 -0.29 -6.02 15.85
C TYR A 217 1.06 -6.49 16.37
N GLU A 218 1.14 -7.11 17.55
CA GLU A 218 2.41 -7.57 18.11
C GLU A 218 3.14 -8.57 17.20
N PRO A 219 2.50 -9.63 16.66
CA PRO A 219 3.11 -10.52 15.68
C PRO A 219 3.52 -9.82 14.37
N LEU A 220 2.73 -8.84 13.90
CA LEU A 220 3.10 -8.03 12.74
C LEU A 220 4.38 -7.23 13.01
N ARG A 221 4.45 -6.56 14.17
CA ARG A 221 5.63 -5.81 14.61
C ARG A 221 6.86 -6.71 14.69
N GLU A 222 6.74 -7.91 15.24
CA GLU A 222 7.82 -8.89 15.28
C GLU A 222 8.30 -9.30 13.90
N MET A 223 7.38 -9.53 12.95
CA MET A 223 7.74 -9.81 11.56
C MET A 223 8.51 -8.63 10.94
N ILE A 224 8.02 -7.40 11.08
CA ILE A 224 8.68 -6.21 10.53
C ILE A 224 10.09 -6.07 11.11
N ALA A 225 10.25 -6.23 12.42
CA ALA A 225 11.54 -6.17 13.10
C ALA A 225 12.50 -7.29 12.64
N TRP A 226 11.99 -8.52 12.46
CA TRP A 226 12.80 -9.67 12.01
C TRP A 226 13.24 -9.54 10.55
N THR A 227 12.37 -9.03 9.69
CA THR A 227 12.63 -8.88 8.24
C THR A 227 13.53 -7.69 7.93
N GLY A 228 13.50 -6.64 8.76
CA GLY A 228 14.25 -5.41 8.53
C GLY A 228 13.72 -4.61 7.34
N LEU A 229 12.41 -4.67 7.08
CA LEU A 229 11.74 -3.87 6.05
C LEU A 229 11.92 -2.37 6.35
N ASP A 230 12.12 -1.57 5.30
CA ASP A 230 12.25 -0.11 5.39
C ASP A 230 10.90 0.59 5.67
N GLY A 231 9.79 -0.13 5.50
CA GLY A 231 8.45 0.41 5.63
C GLY A 231 7.32 -0.60 5.38
N LEU A 232 6.09 -0.10 5.43
CA LEU A 232 4.88 -0.87 5.16
C LEU A 232 3.92 -0.08 4.26
N ASP A 233 3.44 -0.72 3.20
CA ASP A 233 2.33 -0.29 2.38
C ASP A 233 1.03 -0.88 2.93
N LEU A 234 0.10 -0.03 3.32
CA LEU A 234 -1.21 -0.43 3.83
C LEU A 234 -2.21 -0.47 2.67
N ASP A 235 -2.29 -1.62 2.01
CA ASP A 235 -3.25 -1.88 0.94
C ASP A 235 -4.62 -2.30 1.50
N VAL A 236 -5.42 -1.31 1.91
CA VAL A 236 -6.71 -1.50 2.59
C VAL A 236 -7.84 -1.75 1.59
N GLU A 237 -8.09 -3.03 1.26
CA GLU A 237 -9.20 -3.45 0.36
C GLU A 237 -10.41 -4.08 1.09
N GLU A 238 -10.60 -3.69 2.34
CA GLU A 238 -11.78 -3.99 3.16
C GLU A 238 -12.16 -2.78 4.01
N ALA A 239 -13.41 -2.71 4.48
CA ALA A 239 -13.83 -1.59 5.31
C ALA A 239 -13.06 -1.56 6.64
N MET A 240 -12.40 -0.43 6.91
CA MET A 240 -11.69 -0.12 8.15
C MET A 240 -12.10 1.27 8.64
N SER A 241 -12.21 1.44 9.96
CA SER A 241 -12.49 2.74 10.53
C SER A 241 -11.30 3.70 10.38
N LEU A 242 -11.59 5.00 10.27
CA LEU A 242 -10.55 6.03 10.24
C LEU A 242 -9.70 5.99 11.53
N ALA A 243 -10.32 5.75 12.68
CA ALA A 243 -9.61 5.62 13.95
C ALA A 243 -8.67 4.41 13.97
N GLY A 244 -9.11 3.29 13.37
CA GLY A 244 -8.30 2.08 13.22
C GLY A 244 -7.04 2.31 12.39
N VAL A 245 -7.17 2.91 11.21
CA VAL A 245 -6.01 3.16 10.35
C VAL A 245 -5.06 4.19 10.97
N ILE A 246 -5.58 5.25 11.60
CA ILE A 246 -4.75 6.23 12.33
C ILE A 246 -3.98 5.54 13.46
N LYS A 247 -4.66 4.71 14.27
CA LYS A 247 -4.04 3.93 15.35
C LYS A 247 -2.92 3.04 14.80
N LEU A 248 -3.14 2.32 13.69
CA LEU A 248 -2.12 1.48 13.07
C LEU A 248 -0.89 2.30 12.63
N ILE A 249 -1.09 3.41 11.92
CA ILE A 249 0.00 4.28 11.45
C ILE A 249 0.77 4.87 12.65
N ASP A 250 0.07 5.27 13.71
CA ASP A 250 0.67 5.84 14.91
C ASP A 250 1.59 4.83 15.62
N TYR A 251 1.13 3.59 15.79
CA TYR A 251 1.91 2.52 16.38
C TYR A 251 3.13 2.17 15.54
N LEU A 252 2.98 2.04 14.21
CA LEU A 252 4.11 1.77 13.31
C LEU A 252 5.18 2.87 13.41
N LYS A 253 4.79 4.15 13.39
CA LYS A 253 5.73 5.26 13.55
C LYS A 253 6.37 5.31 14.95
N THR A 254 5.62 4.93 15.98
CA THR A 254 6.14 4.92 17.36
C THR A 254 7.18 3.83 17.53
N ASP A 255 6.94 2.63 16.98
CA ASP A 255 7.81 1.47 17.19
C ASP A 255 9.04 1.48 16.25
N PHE A 256 8.90 2.00 15.02
CA PHE A 256 9.96 1.96 14.01
C PHE A 256 10.56 3.34 13.67
N GLY A 257 10.06 4.41 14.28
CA GLY A 257 10.57 5.77 14.12
C GLY A 257 10.00 6.53 12.93
N SER A 258 10.40 7.81 12.82
CA SER A 258 9.92 8.73 11.78
C SER A 258 10.29 8.29 10.37
N ASP A 259 11.42 7.62 10.22
CA ASP A 259 12.02 7.25 8.94
C ASP A 259 11.39 5.98 8.34
N PHE A 260 10.66 5.21 9.15
CA PHE A 260 9.92 4.03 8.69
C PHE A 260 8.86 4.46 7.68
N ILE A 261 8.96 3.96 6.45
CA ILE A 261 8.13 4.45 5.35
C ILE A 261 6.72 3.86 5.51
N ILE A 262 5.70 4.72 5.48
CA ILE A 262 4.30 4.28 5.49
C ILE A 262 3.65 4.79 4.22
N THR A 263 3.08 3.89 3.44
CA THR A 263 2.30 4.22 2.25
C THR A 263 0.94 3.55 2.34
N LEU A 264 0.02 3.98 1.48
CA LEU A 264 -1.26 3.31 1.30
C LEU A 264 -1.50 3.12 -0.20
N ALA A 265 -2.35 2.16 -0.58
CA ALA A 265 -2.67 1.87 -1.98
C ALA A 265 -4.13 2.16 -2.35
N PRO A 266 -4.61 3.43 -2.26
CA PRO A 266 -6.00 3.76 -2.58
C PRO A 266 -6.32 3.50 -4.05
N VAL A 267 -7.53 3.05 -4.32
CA VAL A 267 -8.10 3.10 -5.67
C VAL A 267 -8.27 4.55 -6.13
N ALA A 268 -8.03 4.87 -7.41
CA ALA A 268 -8.00 6.26 -7.88
C ALA A 268 -9.33 7.01 -7.67
N THR A 269 -10.48 6.34 -7.73
CA THR A 269 -11.78 6.92 -7.36
C THR A 269 -11.84 7.36 -5.89
N ALA A 270 -11.18 6.67 -4.96
CA ALA A 270 -11.16 7.06 -3.55
C ALA A 270 -10.43 8.41 -3.37
N MET A 271 -9.35 8.63 -4.13
CA MET A 271 -8.62 9.90 -4.16
C MET A 271 -9.43 11.03 -4.82
N GLN A 272 -10.46 10.69 -5.59
CA GLN A 272 -11.43 11.64 -6.16
C GLN A 272 -12.64 11.89 -5.23
N ASN A 273 -12.65 11.30 -4.03
CA ASN A 273 -13.80 11.26 -3.11
C ASN A 273 -15.06 10.66 -3.77
N LEU A 274 -14.83 9.57 -4.51
CA LEU A 274 -15.86 8.73 -5.13
C LEU A 274 -15.84 7.35 -4.45
N GLN A 275 -16.16 6.29 -5.19
CA GLN A 275 -16.19 4.93 -4.67
C GLN A 275 -14.83 4.50 -4.10
N ASN A 276 -14.85 3.77 -2.98
CA ASN A 276 -13.68 3.39 -2.21
C ASN A 276 -13.83 1.95 -1.69
N LEU A 277 -12.71 1.26 -1.47
CA LEU A 277 -12.63 -0.07 -0.85
C LEU A 277 -12.38 -0.01 0.67
N ALA A 278 -11.63 1.00 1.14
CA ALA A 278 -11.06 1.04 2.48
C ALA A 278 -12.05 1.43 3.60
N GLY A 279 -13.26 1.89 3.25
CA GLY A 279 -14.26 2.37 4.20
C GLY A 279 -14.01 3.80 4.73
N PHE A 280 -12.81 4.12 5.19
CA PHE A 280 -12.46 5.48 5.64
C PHE A 280 -12.21 6.45 4.47
N ASP A 281 -12.36 7.75 4.71
CA ASP A 281 -12.10 8.80 3.74
C ASP A 281 -10.60 9.19 3.72
N PHE A 282 -9.97 9.11 2.54
CA PHE A 282 -8.56 9.40 2.35
C PHE A 282 -8.22 10.90 2.52
N GLU A 283 -9.12 11.82 2.17
CA GLU A 283 -8.91 13.26 2.36
C GLU A 283 -8.99 13.65 3.84
N VAL A 284 -9.86 12.98 4.61
CA VAL A 284 -9.89 13.14 6.06
C VAL A 284 -8.62 12.56 6.69
N LEU A 285 -8.15 11.40 6.23
CA LEU A 285 -6.88 10.82 6.68
C LEU A 285 -5.68 11.72 6.38
N GLU A 286 -5.56 12.25 5.16
CA GLU A 286 -4.44 13.13 4.79
C GLU A 286 -4.42 14.40 5.63
N ARG A 287 -5.59 15.04 5.84
CA ARG A 287 -5.67 16.24 6.69
C ARG A 287 -5.30 15.97 8.14
N ALA A 288 -5.68 14.81 8.69
CA ALA A 288 -5.42 14.48 10.08
C ALA A 288 -3.99 13.95 10.31
N PHE A 289 -3.46 13.15 9.38
CA PHE A 289 -2.30 12.30 9.61
C PHE A 289 -1.34 12.18 8.41
N GLY A 290 -1.54 12.97 7.36
CA GLY A 290 -0.72 12.94 6.13
C GLY A 290 0.77 13.20 6.36
N HIS A 291 1.14 13.91 7.42
CA HIS A 291 2.54 14.13 7.80
C HIS A 291 3.29 12.86 8.22
N LYS A 292 2.58 11.77 8.56
CA LYS A 292 3.15 10.45 8.86
C LYS A 292 3.10 9.48 7.67
N ILE A 293 2.44 9.86 6.57
CA ILE A 293 2.31 9.06 5.36
C ILE A 293 3.31 9.58 4.33
N ALA A 294 4.08 8.71 3.69
CA ALA A 294 5.10 9.12 2.74
C ALA A 294 4.49 9.46 1.36
N TRP A 295 3.62 8.59 0.83
CA TRP A 295 2.84 8.79 -0.40
C TRP A 295 1.71 7.77 -0.52
N TYR A 296 0.94 7.85 -1.60
CA TYR A 296 -0.16 6.98 -1.97
C TYR A 296 0.11 6.27 -3.32
N ASN A 297 0.21 4.94 -3.29
CA ASN A 297 0.30 4.07 -4.47
C ASN A 297 -1.08 3.97 -5.14
N THR A 298 -1.46 5.02 -5.88
CA THR A 298 -2.85 5.21 -6.32
C THR A 298 -3.19 4.30 -7.51
N GLN A 299 -4.18 3.44 -7.38
CA GLN A 299 -4.52 2.43 -8.39
C GLN A 299 -5.38 2.99 -9.52
N PHE A 300 -4.78 3.29 -10.69
CA PHE A 300 -5.49 3.76 -11.89
C PHE A 300 -5.89 2.61 -12.81
N TYR A 301 -6.55 1.60 -12.25
CA TYR A 301 -6.89 0.39 -12.97
C TYR A 301 -8.07 -0.38 -12.36
N CYS A 302 -8.38 -1.57 -12.89
CA CYS A 302 -9.50 -2.41 -12.48
C CYS A 302 -10.88 -1.70 -12.54
N GLY A 303 -10.99 -0.60 -13.27
CA GLY A 303 -12.20 0.22 -13.34
C GLY A 303 -12.23 1.39 -12.34
N TRP A 304 -11.18 1.59 -11.57
CA TRP A 304 -11.04 2.68 -10.60
C TRP A 304 -10.37 3.94 -11.15
N GLY A 305 -9.76 3.84 -12.31
CA GLY A 305 -9.12 4.94 -13.01
C GLY A 305 -8.46 4.42 -14.29
N ASN A 306 -7.85 5.34 -15.04
CA ASN A 306 -7.14 5.04 -16.27
C ASN A 306 -5.97 6.02 -16.47
N MET A 307 -4.88 5.55 -17.08
CA MET A 307 -3.68 6.34 -17.39
C MET A 307 -3.30 6.36 -18.87
N GLY A 308 -4.24 6.08 -19.76
CA GLY A 308 -4.13 6.38 -21.19
C GLY A 308 -4.25 7.88 -21.49
N SER A 309 -4.79 8.66 -20.54
CA SER A 309 -4.66 10.12 -20.47
C SER A 309 -4.36 10.55 -19.03
N ILE A 310 -4.02 11.83 -18.82
CA ILE A 310 -3.78 12.38 -17.48
C ILE A 310 -5.06 12.81 -16.74
N ASP A 311 -6.24 12.62 -17.31
CA ASP A 311 -7.48 13.25 -16.82
C ASP A 311 -7.86 12.84 -15.40
N ASP A 312 -7.72 11.56 -15.07
CA ASP A 312 -8.03 11.06 -13.72
C ASP A 312 -7.00 11.56 -12.70
N TYR A 313 -5.73 11.67 -13.09
CA TYR A 313 -4.70 12.29 -12.25
C TYR A 313 -5.03 13.77 -11.99
N GLU A 314 -5.42 14.52 -13.02
CA GLU A 314 -5.83 15.92 -12.91
C GLU A 314 -7.08 16.12 -12.02
N LYS A 315 -8.03 15.17 -12.04
CA LYS A 315 -9.16 15.20 -11.10
C LYS A 315 -8.67 15.08 -9.65
N ILE A 316 -7.69 14.22 -9.38
CA ILE A 316 -7.08 14.08 -8.04
C ILE A 316 -6.37 15.38 -7.65
N ILE A 317 -5.48 15.91 -8.49
CA ILE A 317 -4.73 17.14 -8.17
C ILE A 317 -5.68 18.34 -7.93
N ARG A 318 -6.76 18.49 -8.71
CA ARG A 318 -7.76 19.56 -8.51
C ARG A 318 -8.48 19.51 -7.16
N ARG A 319 -8.46 18.36 -6.46
CA ARG A 319 -9.00 18.24 -5.10
C ARG A 319 -8.02 18.71 -4.02
N GLY A 320 -6.79 19.07 -4.40
CA GLY A 320 -5.77 19.62 -3.51
C GLY A 320 -4.71 18.61 -3.07
N TRP A 321 -4.67 17.42 -3.66
CA TRP A 321 -3.60 16.46 -3.44
C TRP A 321 -2.27 16.97 -4.00
N GLN A 322 -1.19 16.83 -3.23
CA GLN A 322 0.14 17.21 -3.67
C GLN A 322 0.70 16.17 -4.67
N PRO A 323 1.25 16.58 -5.82
CA PRO A 323 1.74 15.64 -6.84
C PRO A 323 2.81 14.65 -6.33
N ASP A 324 3.65 15.06 -5.38
CA ASP A 324 4.72 14.21 -4.80
C ASP A 324 4.19 13.08 -3.91
N LYS A 325 2.95 13.23 -3.43
CA LYS A 325 2.20 12.25 -2.65
C LYS A 325 1.44 11.26 -3.53
N ILE A 326 1.25 11.53 -4.82
CA ILE A 326 0.46 10.67 -5.71
C ILE A 326 1.41 9.92 -6.64
N VAL A 327 1.61 8.63 -6.34
CA VAL A 327 2.30 7.70 -7.23
C VAL A 327 1.26 7.06 -8.15
N VAL A 328 1.53 7.11 -9.45
CA VAL A 328 0.65 6.56 -10.49
C VAL A 328 0.79 5.04 -10.53
N GLY A 329 -0.26 4.33 -10.13
CA GLY A 329 -0.31 2.89 -10.22
C GLY A 329 -0.96 2.37 -11.48
N VAL A 330 -0.23 1.51 -12.20
CA VAL A 330 -0.68 0.80 -13.40
C VAL A 330 -0.44 -0.71 -13.29
N ILE A 331 -1.21 -1.51 -14.04
CA ILE A 331 -0.89 -2.94 -14.22
C ILE A 331 0.23 -3.07 -15.24
N THR A 332 1.18 -3.95 -14.95
CA THR A 332 2.34 -4.23 -15.80
C THR A 332 2.04 -5.27 -16.90
N ASN A 333 0.94 -6.01 -16.74
CA ASN A 333 0.48 -7.03 -17.69
C ASN A 333 -1.06 -7.05 -17.76
N PRO A 334 -1.68 -7.11 -18.95
CA PRO A 334 -3.14 -7.15 -19.09
C PRO A 334 -3.82 -8.38 -18.45
N ALA A 335 -3.06 -9.44 -18.14
CA ALA A 335 -3.56 -10.60 -17.41
C ALA A 335 -3.79 -10.33 -15.92
N ASN A 336 -3.15 -9.30 -15.34
CA ASN A 336 -3.21 -9.02 -13.90
C ASN A 336 -4.53 -8.35 -13.52
N CYS A 337 -4.99 -7.39 -14.35
CA CYS A 337 -6.32 -6.80 -14.24
C CYS A 337 -6.69 -6.02 -15.52
N ARG A 338 -7.96 -5.62 -15.63
CA ARG A 338 -8.41 -4.67 -16.65
C ARG A 338 -7.78 -3.29 -16.43
N GLY A 339 -7.72 -2.51 -17.51
CA GLY A 339 -7.18 -1.14 -17.48
C GLY A 339 -5.69 -1.08 -17.75
N TRP A 340 -5.09 -2.14 -18.30
CA TRP A 340 -3.74 -2.07 -18.86
C TRP A 340 -3.69 -1.06 -19.99
N VAL A 341 -2.66 -0.21 -19.97
CA VAL A 341 -2.47 0.90 -20.91
C VAL A 341 -1.31 0.54 -21.84
N PRO A 342 -1.47 0.68 -23.16
CA PRO A 342 -0.37 0.50 -24.11
C PRO A 342 0.81 1.43 -23.82
N GLU A 343 2.02 0.98 -24.16
CA GLU A 343 3.26 1.69 -23.86
C GLU A 343 3.29 3.14 -24.40
N GLU A 344 2.81 3.36 -25.62
CA GLU A 344 2.80 4.69 -26.27
C GLU A 344 1.92 5.69 -25.50
N GLU A 345 0.69 5.30 -25.18
CA GLU A 345 -0.26 6.12 -24.41
C GLU A 345 0.25 6.40 -22.99
N LEU A 346 0.82 5.38 -22.34
CA LEU A 346 1.40 5.53 -21.00
C LEU A 346 2.61 6.47 -21.01
N ARG A 347 3.49 6.34 -22.02
CA ARG A 347 4.64 7.21 -22.22
C ARG A 347 4.23 8.66 -22.42
N GLU A 348 3.23 8.91 -23.26
CA GLU A 348 2.68 10.26 -23.47
C GLU A 348 2.15 10.86 -22.16
N SER A 349 1.33 10.09 -21.43
CA SER A 349 0.73 10.53 -20.17
C SER A 349 1.78 10.83 -19.10
N LEU A 350 2.72 9.91 -18.85
CA LEU A 350 3.75 10.09 -17.83
C LEU A 350 4.73 11.21 -18.19
N THR A 351 5.13 11.34 -19.46
CA THR A 351 5.98 12.46 -19.92
C THR A 351 5.28 13.80 -19.68
N THR A 352 3.98 13.86 -19.94
CA THR A 352 3.17 15.06 -19.69
C THR A 352 3.10 15.39 -18.20
N LEU A 353 2.90 14.40 -17.33
CA LEU A 353 2.90 14.59 -15.88
C LEU A 353 4.24 15.10 -15.36
N VAL A 354 5.36 14.51 -15.79
CA VAL A 354 6.71 14.95 -15.38
C VAL A 354 6.97 16.41 -15.80
N ARG A 355 6.53 16.82 -16.99
CA ARG A 355 6.67 18.22 -17.45
C ARG A 355 5.79 19.18 -16.66
N LYS A 356 4.57 18.77 -16.33
CA LYS A 356 3.57 19.62 -15.68
C LYS A 356 3.80 19.73 -14.16
N TYR A 357 4.29 18.67 -13.53
CA TYR A 357 4.49 18.57 -12.09
C TYR A 357 5.97 18.24 -11.79
N PRO A 358 6.81 19.26 -11.51
CA PRO A 358 8.24 19.05 -11.23
C PRO A 358 8.52 18.16 -10.02
N ASN A 359 7.56 18.03 -9.10
CA ASN A 359 7.58 17.15 -7.95
C ASN A 359 6.70 15.90 -8.16
N PHE A 360 6.51 15.43 -9.39
CA PHE A 360 5.71 14.24 -9.69
C PHE A 360 6.13 13.04 -8.84
N GLY A 361 5.17 12.41 -8.15
CA GLY A 361 5.42 11.37 -7.15
C GLY A 361 6.07 10.09 -7.70
N GLY A 362 5.86 9.78 -8.98
CA GLY A 362 6.41 8.62 -9.66
C GLY A 362 5.35 7.61 -10.12
N VAL A 363 5.80 6.39 -10.41
CA VAL A 363 4.99 5.28 -10.90
C VAL A 363 5.19 4.04 -10.04
N MET A 364 4.13 3.26 -9.87
CA MET A 364 4.21 1.89 -9.36
C MET A 364 3.65 0.91 -10.39
N GLY A 365 4.13 -0.33 -10.37
CA GLY A 365 3.67 -1.42 -11.23
C GLY A 365 3.14 -2.63 -10.46
N TRP A 366 1.89 -3.03 -10.75
CA TRP A 366 1.28 -4.28 -10.28
C TRP A 366 1.27 -5.34 -11.40
N GLU A 367 2.11 -6.37 -11.40
CA GLU A 367 3.23 -6.63 -10.48
C GLU A 367 4.46 -7.14 -11.27
N TYR A 368 5.59 -7.34 -10.61
CA TYR A 368 6.88 -7.56 -11.25
C TYR A 368 6.94 -8.78 -12.18
N PHE A 369 6.64 -9.99 -11.70
CA PHE A 369 7.11 -11.26 -12.31
C PHE A 369 6.77 -11.46 -13.79
N ASN A 370 5.63 -10.93 -14.25
CA ASN A 370 5.12 -11.09 -15.61
C ASN A 370 4.99 -9.75 -16.35
N SER A 371 5.66 -8.70 -15.87
CA SER A 371 5.63 -7.39 -16.51
C SER A 371 6.00 -7.48 -17.98
N VAL A 372 5.25 -6.77 -18.83
CA VAL A 372 5.49 -6.72 -20.28
C VAL A 372 5.76 -5.30 -20.74
N THR A 373 6.58 -5.21 -21.78
CA THR A 373 6.86 -4.02 -22.60
C THR A 373 6.86 -4.46 -24.06
N ASN A 374 6.85 -3.54 -25.02
CA ASN A 374 6.95 -3.90 -26.43
C ASN A 374 8.24 -4.68 -26.74
N ASP A 375 9.32 -4.42 -25.97
CA ASP A 375 10.64 -5.01 -26.17
C ASP A 375 10.97 -6.18 -25.23
N SER A 376 10.08 -6.56 -24.32
CA SER A 376 10.35 -7.63 -23.35
C SER A 376 10.19 -9.01 -23.96
N LYS A 377 11.19 -9.87 -23.75
CA LYS A 377 11.07 -11.31 -23.97
C LYS A 377 10.59 -11.98 -22.68
N LYS A 378 10.12 -13.23 -22.80
CA LYS A 378 9.78 -14.06 -21.64
C LYS A 378 10.98 -14.13 -20.70
N GLY A 379 10.77 -13.83 -19.42
CA GLY A 379 11.83 -13.84 -18.40
C GLY A 379 12.57 -12.51 -18.22
N GLU A 380 12.12 -11.43 -18.86
CA GLU A 380 12.70 -10.08 -18.70
C GLU A 380 11.74 -9.07 -18.02
N PRO A 381 11.11 -9.40 -16.87
CA PRO A 381 10.13 -8.52 -16.22
C PRO A 381 10.71 -7.15 -15.82
N TRP A 382 12.01 -7.10 -15.54
CA TRP A 382 12.72 -5.87 -15.16
C TRP A 382 12.71 -4.78 -16.22
N LYS A 383 12.48 -5.12 -17.50
CA LYS A 383 12.40 -4.15 -18.59
C LYS A 383 11.28 -3.14 -18.40
N TRP A 384 10.20 -3.52 -17.72
CA TRP A 384 9.14 -2.57 -17.38
C TRP A 384 9.65 -1.45 -16.47
N ALA A 385 10.44 -1.80 -15.44
CA ALA A 385 11.04 -0.79 -14.55
C ALA A 385 12.03 0.11 -15.29
N ALA A 386 12.88 -0.48 -16.16
CA ALA A 386 13.81 0.26 -17.00
C ALA A 386 13.10 1.26 -17.94
N LEU A 387 12.02 0.81 -18.59
CA LEU A 387 11.16 1.65 -19.42
C LEU A 387 10.56 2.80 -18.61
N MET A 388 10.00 2.52 -17.43
CA MET A 388 9.45 3.58 -16.56
C MET A 388 10.53 4.60 -16.18
N SER A 389 11.72 4.14 -15.79
CA SER A 389 12.84 5.03 -15.49
C SER A 389 13.23 5.89 -16.69
N GLU A 390 13.31 5.32 -17.89
CA GLU A 390 13.58 6.08 -19.13
C GLU A 390 12.54 7.19 -19.35
N ILE A 391 11.25 6.86 -19.26
CA ILE A 391 10.16 7.82 -19.46
C ILE A 391 10.28 8.98 -18.47
N LEU A 392 10.51 8.68 -17.19
CA LEU A 392 10.55 9.67 -16.11
C LEU A 392 11.79 10.59 -16.18
N HIS A 393 12.90 10.15 -16.79
CA HIS A 393 14.13 10.94 -16.93
C HIS A 393 14.35 11.51 -18.35
N SER A 394 13.41 11.31 -19.27
CA SER A 394 13.55 11.72 -20.68
C SER A 394 13.85 13.21 -20.88
N ASN A 395 13.42 14.09 -19.97
CA ASN A 395 13.66 15.54 -20.05
C ASN A 395 15.09 15.97 -19.65
N ASP A 396 15.88 15.12 -18.98
CA ASP A 396 17.28 15.46 -18.64
C ASP A 396 18.19 15.34 -19.88
N SER A 397 17.77 14.56 -20.89
CA SER A 397 18.56 14.31 -22.10
C SER A 397 18.45 15.39 -23.19
N SER A 398 17.46 16.29 -23.11
CA SER A 398 17.30 17.41 -24.06
C SER A 398 18.01 18.68 -23.58
N ALA A 399 18.20 18.88 -22.28
CA ALA A 399 18.91 20.03 -21.74
C ALA A 399 20.42 20.01 -22.03
N ASP A 400 21.02 18.81 -22.18
CA ASP A 400 22.44 18.66 -22.52
C ASP A 400 22.75 18.87 -24.01
N ARG A 401 21.74 18.81 -24.90
CA ARG A 401 21.94 19.05 -26.34
C ARG A 401 21.94 20.53 -26.71
N ASP A 402 21.22 21.36 -25.96
CA ASP A 402 21.14 22.81 -26.22
C ASP A 402 22.35 23.59 -25.67
N ASN A 403 23.24 22.95 -24.89
CA ASN A 403 24.49 23.54 -24.38
C ASN A 403 25.74 23.15 -25.20
N GLN A 404 25.57 22.47 -26.33
CA GLN A 404 26.68 22.08 -27.22
C GLN A 404 26.60 22.68 -28.64
N VAL A 405 25.84 23.76 -28.83
CA VAL A 405 25.80 24.51 -30.10
C VAL A 405 26.57 25.81 -30.01
#